data_AF-A0A3D4TAR7-F1
#
_entry.id   AF-A0A3D4TAR7-F1
#
_cell.length_a   1.000
_cell.length_b   1.000
_cell.length_c   1.000
_cell.angle_alpha   90.00
_cell.angle_beta   90.00
_cell.angle_gamma   90.00
#
_symmetry.space_group_name_H-M   'P 1'
#
loop_
_entity.id
_entity.type
_entity.pdbx_description
1 polymer ?
#
loop_
_entity_poly.entity_id
_entity_poly.type
_entity_poly.pdbx_seq_one_letter_code
_entity_poly.pdbx_strand_id
1 'polypeptide(L)'
;MYNNRVYGIERLDCTYGDKNIYSTPREMLIWDKVLYDGSFVKNSTINMAFEPLSNERKSQHNYGLGWRMIIHEDNSKIVYHNGWW
;
A
#
# COMPACT_ATOMS: atom_id res chain seq x y z
N MET A 1 -17.86 -22.72 -7.08
CA MET A 1 -19.12 -23.43 -6.76
C MET A 1 -18.76 -24.75 -6.09
N TYR A 2 -19.25 -25.02 -4.88
CA TYR A 2 -19.20 -26.35 -4.27
C TYR A 2 -20.64 -26.87 -4.19
N ASN A 3 -20.91 -28.08 -4.70
CA ASN A 3 -22.25 -28.66 -4.75
C ASN A 3 -23.34 -27.74 -5.36
N ASN A 4 -23.03 -27.06 -6.47
CA ASN A 4 -23.99 -26.23 -7.23
C ASN A 4 -24.68 -25.11 -6.43
N ARG A 5 -24.14 -24.73 -5.26
CA ARG A 5 -24.60 -23.56 -4.50
C ARG A 5 -23.78 -22.33 -4.88
N VAL A 6 -24.48 -21.22 -5.07
CA VAL A 6 -23.87 -19.89 -5.12
C VAL A 6 -23.29 -19.60 -3.75
N TYR A 7 -22.03 -19.16 -3.70
CA TYR A 7 -21.42 -18.68 -2.45
C TYR A 7 -22.16 -17.41 -2.02
N GLY A 8 -22.68 -17.43 -0.79
CA GLY A 8 -23.30 -16.26 -0.20
C GLY A 8 -22.26 -15.20 0.18
N ILE A 9 -22.72 -13.97 0.42
CA ILE A 9 -21.86 -12.90 0.93
C ILE A 9 -21.36 -13.30 2.32
N GLU A 10 -20.04 -13.34 2.49
CA GLU A 10 -19.37 -13.51 3.77
C GLU A 10 -18.96 -12.17 4.37
N ARG A 11 -18.60 -12.19 5.66
CA ARG A 11 -18.24 -10.98 6.42
C ARG A 11 -17.11 -10.16 5.80
N LEU A 12 -16.26 -10.78 4.97
CA LEU A 12 -15.08 -10.16 4.38
C LEU A 12 -15.28 -9.67 2.93
N ASP A 13 -16.41 -9.98 2.30
CA ASP A 13 -16.66 -9.67 0.89
C ASP A 13 -16.89 -8.17 0.65
N CYS A 14 -17.41 -7.48 1.67
CA CYS A 14 -17.68 -6.04 1.62
C CYS A 14 -16.75 -5.24 2.54
N THR A 15 -15.54 -5.73 2.81
CA THR A 15 -14.54 -4.94 3.54
C THR A 15 -13.91 -3.91 2.59
N TYR A 16 -13.78 -2.67 3.06
CA TYR A 16 -13.18 -1.55 2.33
C TYR A 16 -12.11 -0.89 3.19
N GLY A 17 -11.11 -0.31 2.53
CA GLY A 17 -10.02 0.44 3.17
C GLY A 17 -8.71 -0.33 3.24
N ASP A 18 -8.73 -1.57 3.70
CA ASP A 18 -7.54 -2.44 3.78
C ASP A 18 -7.27 -3.23 2.49
N LYS A 19 -8.29 -3.45 1.66
CA LYS A 19 -8.22 -4.22 0.40
C LYS A 19 -9.35 -3.84 -0.57
N ASN A 20 -9.65 -4.74 -1.53
CA ASN A 20 -10.79 -4.68 -2.45
C ASN A 20 -10.62 -3.71 -3.64
N ILE A 21 -9.38 -3.38 -3.99
CA ILE A 21 -9.03 -2.69 -5.23
C ILE A 21 -8.50 -3.70 -6.24
N TYR A 22 -9.05 -3.69 -7.45
CA TYR A 22 -8.62 -4.52 -8.56
C TYR A 22 -7.92 -3.65 -9.60
N SER A 23 -6.80 -4.13 -10.12
CA SER A 23 -5.96 -3.39 -11.07
C SER A 23 -5.11 -4.33 -11.92
N THR A 24 -4.55 -3.81 -12.99
CA THR A 24 -3.54 -4.48 -13.82
C THR A 24 -2.15 -3.90 -13.54
N PRO A 25 -1.04 -4.61 -13.87
CA PRO A 25 0.31 -4.07 -13.72
C PRO A 25 0.52 -2.74 -14.49
N ARG A 26 -0.17 -2.55 -15.62
CA ARG A 26 -0.10 -1.31 -16.41
C ARG A 26 -0.74 -0.15 -15.67
N GLU A 27 -1.88 -0.37 -15.04
CA GLU A 27 -2.57 0.65 -14.23
C GLU A 27 -1.79 0.97 -12.96
N MET A 28 -1.18 -0.03 -12.32
CA MET A 28 -0.27 0.19 -11.19
C MET A 28 0.95 1.04 -11.56
N LEU A 29 1.50 0.90 -12.78
CA LEU A 29 2.57 1.78 -13.27
C LEU A 29 2.10 3.22 -13.49
N ILE A 30 0.86 3.42 -13.94
CA ILE A 30 0.28 4.77 -14.08
C ILE A 30 0.07 5.38 -12.69
N TRP A 31 -0.48 4.60 -11.76
CA TRP A 31 -0.65 4.99 -10.36
C TRP A 31 0.67 5.43 -9.73
N ASP A 32 1.73 4.64 -9.89
CA ASP A 32 3.06 4.97 -9.38
C ASP A 32 3.54 6.32 -9.91
N LYS A 33 3.50 6.55 -11.23
CA LYS A 33 3.90 7.83 -11.84
C LYS A 33 3.11 9.02 -11.30
N VAL A 34 1.78 8.88 -11.24
CA VAL A 34 0.87 9.95 -10.80
C VAL A 34 1.04 10.28 -9.32
N LEU A 35 1.43 9.30 -8.50
CA LEU A 35 1.67 9.48 -7.07
C LEU A 35 2.79 10.51 -6.81
N TYR A 36 3.83 10.54 -7.63
CA TYR A 36 4.99 11.44 -7.46
C TYR A 36 4.89 12.74 -8.28
N ASP A 37 3.98 12.82 -9.24
CA ASP A 37 3.83 13.98 -10.14
C ASP A 37 3.25 15.22 -9.42
N GLY A 38 2.53 15.01 -8.31
CA GLY A 38 1.93 16.10 -7.54
C GLY A 38 0.58 16.61 -8.08
N SER A 39 0.14 16.11 -9.25
CA SER A 39 -1.13 16.49 -9.89
C SER A 39 -2.36 15.86 -9.23
N PHE A 40 -2.22 14.67 -8.64
CA PHE A 40 -3.32 13.94 -8.00
C PHE A 40 -3.28 14.06 -6.47
N VAL A 41 -2.11 13.83 -5.87
CA VAL A 41 -1.88 14.01 -4.43
C VAL A 41 -0.75 15.03 -4.25
N LYS A 42 -0.93 15.98 -3.33
CA LYS A 42 0.12 16.96 -3.03
C LYS A 42 1.40 16.26 -2.57
N ASN A 43 2.56 16.73 -3.04
CA ASN A 43 3.86 16.19 -2.63
C ASN A 43 4.04 16.19 -1.10
N SER A 44 3.49 17.20 -0.40
CA SER A 44 3.50 17.24 1.08
C SER A 44 2.79 16.05 1.72
N THR A 45 1.68 15.59 1.13
CA THR A 45 0.91 14.45 1.63
C THR A 45 1.63 13.14 1.38
N ILE A 46 2.27 12.99 0.22
CA ILE A 46 3.09 11.81 -0.09
C ILE A 46 4.33 11.74 0.80
N ASN A 47 5.00 12.86 1.04
CA ASN A 47 6.12 12.93 1.96
C ASN A 47 5.73 12.50 3.39
N MET A 48 4.55 12.94 3.86
CA MET A 48 3.98 12.51 5.14
C MET A 48 3.66 11.02 5.15
N ALA A 49 3.13 10.48 4.04
CA ALA A 49 2.84 9.05 3.95
C ALA A 49 4.10 8.17 4.00
N PHE A 50 5.23 8.69 3.49
CA PHE A 50 6.53 8.00 3.47
C PHE A 50 7.45 8.41 4.61
N GLU A 51 6.90 9.00 5.67
CA GLU A 51 7.62 9.27 6.90
C GLU A 51 7.70 7.98 7.74
N PRO A 52 8.88 7.60 8.26
CA PRO A 52 9.02 6.42 9.09
C PRO A 52 8.46 6.66 10.50
N LEU A 53 7.34 6.01 10.81
CA LEU A 53 6.62 6.20 12.08
C LEU A 53 6.76 5.03 13.05
N SER A 54 7.20 3.84 12.61
CA SER A 54 7.33 2.65 13.47
C SER A 54 8.73 2.55 14.10
N ASN A 55 9.01 3.43 15.07
CA ASN A 55 10.35 3.61 15.66
C ASN A 55 10.51 2.96 17.05
N GLU A 56 9.59 2.09 17.46
CA GLU A 56 9.58 1.44 18.76
C GLU A 56 10.70 0.39 18.91
N ARG A 57 11.25 -0.09 17.79
CA ARG A 57 12.34 -1.07 17.74
C ARG A 57 13.31 -0.72 16.63
N LYS A 58 14.62 -0.86 16.89
CA LYS A 58 15.65 -0.68 15.87
C LYS A 58 15.51 -1.77 14.80
N SER A 59 15.24 -1.35 13.56
CA SER A 59 15.08 -2.23 12.40
C SER A 59 15.34 -1.43 11.13
N GLN A 60 15.73 -2.10 10.05
CA GLN A 60 15.72 -1.52 8.70
C GLN A 60 14.28 -1.40 8.17
N HIS A 61 13.35 -2.23 8.65
CA HIS A 61 11.95 -2.15 8.27
C HIS A 61 11.22 -1.06 9.05
N ASN A 62 10.46 -0.25 8.34
CA ASN A 62 9.61 0.78 8.93
C ASN A 62 8.23 0.83 8.26
N TYR A 63 7.30 1.56 8.84
CA TYR A 63 5.95 1.74 8.34
C TYR A 63 5.51 3.20 8.49
N GLY A 64 4.97 3.75 7.40
CA GLY A 64 4.40 5.10 7.33
C GLY A 64 2.88 5.04 7.26
N LEU A 65 2.24 6.05 6.65
CA LEU A 65 0.78 6.05 6.50
C LEU A 65 0.36 5.15 5.34
N GLY A 66 0.23 3.85 5.61
CA GLY A 66 -0.19 2.86 4.62
C GLY A 66 0.92 2.42 3.66
N TRP A 67 2.19 2.61 4.04
CA TRP A 67 3.35 2.23 3.22
C TRP A 67 4.40 1.53 4.05
N ARG A 68 4.99 0.47 3.49
CA ARG A 68 6.17 -0.19 4.05
C ARG A 68 7.43 0.50 3.54
N MET A 69 8.45 0.49 4.38
CA MET A 69 9.75 1.04 4.05
C MET A 69 10.86 0.09 4.47
N ILE A 70 11.92 0.06 3.67
CA ILE A 70 13.24 -0.41 4.09
C ILE A 70 14.15 0.83 4.09
N ILE A 71 14.74 1.14 5.24
CA ILE A 71 15.71 2.21 5.43
C ILE A 71 17.07 1.57 5.60
N HIS A 72 17.97 1.87 4.67
CA HIS A 72 19.35 1.39 4.68
C HIS A 72 20.23 2.26 5.57
N GLU A 73 21.44 1.78 5.88
CA GLU A 73 22.39 2.48 6.76
C GLU A 73 22.87 3.81 6.19
N ASP A 74 22.86 3.96 4.87
CA ASP A 74 23.17 5.20 4.15
C ASP A 74 21.99 6.19 4.08
N ASN A 75 20.90 5.90 4.80
CA ASN A 75 19.61 6.61 4.77
C ASN A 75 18.88 6.58 3.41
N SER A 76 19.32 5.78 2.45
CA SER A 76 18.49 5.48 1.28
C SER A 76 17.26 4.68 1.72
N LYS A 77 16.12 4.93 1.08
CA LYS A 77 14.86 4.27 1.42
C LYS A 77 14.19 3.64 0.21
N ILE A 78 13.67 2.43 0.40
CA ILE A 78 12.77 1.74 -0.53
C ILE A 78 11.37 1.84 0.05
N VAL A 79 10.45 2.47 -0.67
CA VAL A 79 9.03 2.58 -0.31
C VAL A 79 8.24 1.57 -1.13
N TYR A 80 7.40 0.77 -0.48
CA TYR A 80 6.64 -0.29 -1.17
C TYR A 80 5.36 -0.68 -0.41
N HIS A 81 4.49 -1.43 -1.07
CA HIS A 81 3.35 -2.07 -0.44
C HIS A 81 3.13 -3.45 -1.08
N ASN A 82 2.84 -4.45 -0.25
CA ASN A 82 2.55 -5.81 -0.72
C ASN A 82 1.04 -6.07 -0.63
N GLY A 83 0.54 -6.99 -1.46
CA GLY A 83 -0.83 -7.48 -1.38
C GLY A 83 -0.85 -8.99 -1.17
N TRP A 84 -1.70 -9.46 -0.27
CA TRP A 84 -2.06 -10.87 -0.13
C TRP A 84 -3.56 -10.95 0.14
N TRP A 85 -4.24 -11.90 -0.51
CA TRP A 85 -5.67 -12.14 -0.37
C TRP A 85 -5.95 -13.54 0.18
#